data_AF-C6W4F5-F1
#
_entry.id   AF-C6W4F5-F1
#
_cell.length_a   1.000
_cell.length_b   1.000
_cell.length_c   1.000
_cell.angle_alpha   90.00
_cell.angle_beta   90.00
_cell.angle_gamma   90.00
#
_symmetry.space_group_name_H-M   'P 1'
#
loop_
_entity.id
_entity.type
_entity.pdbx_description
1 polymer ?
#
loop_
_entity_poly.entity_id
_entity_poly.type
_entity_poly.pdbx_seq_one_letter_code
_entity_poly.pdbx_strand_id
1 'polypeptide(L)'
;MADSFMATHKDSILVGKNTATKWDYEQGLMLKAIEKVWYRTGEGKYFEYIRKDIDQYVRPDGSIRTYRADDFNIDNIPPGRALLTLYQQSLPDKEKYKKAADLLWKQLETQPRTKEGGYWHKKRYPYQMWLDGLFMGEPFAAEYSAIFHHPDHFDDIVKQFALIEKYAVDEKTGLVYHAYDESREQKWADKSTGRSPSFWARAIGWYAIALVDVLDYLPAQHAGRAQLIGYLQRLAPVLAKYQDPASGAWYQVIDQGNRAGNYLEASASCMFVYALAKGARLGYIPEAFAANAKKGYEGILQNFVEKEANGSLSLNKTVSVGGLGGTPYRDGTYEYYLSEPIRKNDLKGIGPFIFASIEMEIAAENAAGKGKTVGLDYYFNHETRKDLTGAPEQFHYTWEDRMHSGFWLWGNTFRELGAKTVSLPAAPTAAGLKDVDVYIIVDPDTKKETPEPHFIDDQSISEIEKWVKAGGVLVLMANDTANCEIPHFNKLAAKFGIQFTNKNRNMVQGTQFEQGTLMITGEAKAVFPNTQKIYIKELSPLALTPPAKALLTDQGDVILGISKYGKGTVFAVGDPWLYNEYVDGRRIDTSFQNFEAGKDLAGWLLKQVVKK
;
A
#
# COMPACT_ATOMS: atom_id res chain seq x y z
N MET A 1 -0.62 12.10 -12.74
CA MET A 1 -0.97 11.07 -13.75
C MET A 1 -2.35 10.47 -13.50
N ALA A 2 -2.67 10.00 -12.28
CA ALA A 2 -3.99 9.42 -11.98
C ALA A 2 -5.17 10.33 -12.38
N ASP A 3 -5.11 11.62 -12.04
CA ASP A 3 -6.13 12.58 -12.48
C ASP A 3 -6.23 12.71 -14.01
N SER A 4 -5.11 12.67 -14.73
CA SER A 4 -5.10 12.69 -16.21
C SER A 4 -5.75 11.44 -16.81
N PHE A 5 -5.51 10.28 -16.19
CA PHE A 5 -6.16 9.03 -16.55
C PHE A 5 -7.67 9.07 -16.28
N MET A 6 -8.09 9.45 -15.07
CA MET A 6 -9.51 9.53 -14.70
C MET A 6 -10.27 10.57 -15.54
N ALA A 7 -9.62 11.66 -15.94
CA ALA A 7 -10.22 12.66 -16.83
C ALA A 7 -10.54 12.13 -18.24
N THR A 8 -9.76 11.15 -18.72
CA THR A 8 -9.97 10.50 -20.03
C THR A 8 -10.83 9.23 -19.95
N HIS A 9 -10.93 8.62 -18.76
CA HIS A 9 -11.67 7.39 -18.50
C HIS A 9 -12.75 7.60 -17.42
N LYS A 10 -13.58 8.64 -17.54
CA LYS A 10 -14.50 9.11 -16.47
C LYS A 10 -15.50 8.07 -15.98
N ASP A 11 -15.97 7.22 -16.89
CA ASP A 11 -17.06 6.29 -16.60
C ASP A 11 -16.59 4.85 -16.48
N SER A 12 -15.65 4.43 -17.32
CA SER A 12 -15.18 3.05 -17.35
C SER A 12 -13.81 2.96 -18.02
N ILE A 13 -13.07 1.91 -17.67
CA ILE A 13 -11.74 1.65 -18.24
C ILE A 13 -11.89 0.84 -19.53
N LEU A 14 -11.61 1.46 -20.67
CA LEU A 14 -11.59 0.79 -21.97
C LEU A 14 -10.19 0.24 -22.26
N VAL A 15 -10.12 -1.07 -22.48
CA VAL A 15 -8.84 -1.75 -22.68
C VAL A 15 -8.50 -1.92 -24.16
N GLY A 16 -7.28 -1.52 -24.53
CA GLY A 16 -6.72 -1.76 -25.86
C GLY A 16 -7.53 -1.13 -26.99
N LYS A 17 -7.99 -1.96 -27.94
CA LYS A 17 -8.84 -1.52 -29.08
C LYS A 17 -10.30 -1.96 -28.91
N ASN A 18 -10.70 -2.41 -27.72
CA ASN A 18 -12.07 -2.84 -27.49
C ASN A 18 -13.03 -1.65 -27.69
N THR A 19 -14.26 -1.95 -28.11
CA THR A 19 -15.34 -0.96 -28.22
C THR A 19 -16.30 -0.99 -27.02
N ALA A 20 -16.13 -1.96 -26.13
CA ALA A 20 -16.89 -2.15 -24.90
C ALA A 20 -15.98 -2.60 -23.76
N THR A 21 -16.34 -2.23 -22.53
CA THR A 21 -15.55 -2.54 -21.34
C THR A 21 -15.73 -4.00 -20.90
N LYS A 22 -14.65 -4.58 -20.40
CA LYS A 22 -14.52 -6.00 -20.06
C LYS A 22 -13.65 -6.15 -18.82
N TRP A 23 -13.93 -7.20 -18.07
CA TRP A 23 -13.11 -7.65 -16.96
C TRP A 23 -11.74 -8.09 -17.50
N ASP A 24 -10.70 -7.32 -17.18
CA ASP A 24 -9.38 -7.44 -17.81
C ASP A 24 -8.26 -6.99 -16.86
N TYR A 25 -7.08 -7.62 -16.93
CA TYR A 25 -5.97 -7.28 -16.05
C TYR A 25 -5.51 -5.81 -16.15
N GLU A 26 -5.65 -5.17 -17.31
CA GLU A 26 -5.20 -3.78 -17.49
C GLU A 26 -6.06 -2.82 -16.67
N GLN A 27 -7.36 -3.12 -16.58
CA GLN A 27 -8.27 -2.47 -15.65
C GLN A 27 -7.80 -2.72 -14.21
N GLY A 28 -7.57 -3.97 -13.83
CA GLY A 28 -7.10 -4.32 -12.48
C GLY A 28 -5.80 -3.63 -12.07
N LEU A 29 -4.84 -3.53 -12.99
CA LEU A 29 -3.59 -2.80 -12.83
C LEU A 29 -3.85 -1.32 -12.54
N MET A 30 -4.71 -0.67 -13.33
CA MET A 30 -5.06 0.73 -13.12
C MET A 30 -5.81 0.97 -11.82
N LEU A 31 -6.72 0.07 -11.44
CA LEU A 31 -7.42 0.15 -10.16
C LEU A 31 -6.45 0.04 -8.98
N LYS A 32 -5.45 -0.85 -9.05
CA LYS A 32 -4.39 -0.94 -8.03
C LYS A 32 -3.52 0.32 -8.00
N ALA A 33 -3.25 0.94 -9.15
CA ALA A 33 -2.52 2.21 -9.21
C ALA A 33 -3.31 3.35 -8.54
N ILE A 34 -4.61 3.44 -8.80
CA ILE A 34 -5.48 4.44 -8.19
C ILE A 34 -5.66 4.20 -6.68
N GLU A 35 -5.71 2.94 -6.25
CA GLU A 35 -5.77 2.60 -4.83
C GLU A 35 -4.51 3.08 -4.09
N LYS A 36 -3.32 2.86 -4.66
CA LYS A 36 -2.08 3.37 -4.05
C LYS A 36 -2.07 4.90 -3.96
N VAL A 37 -2.64 5.60 -4.95
CA VAL A 37 -2.80 7.06 -4.87
C VAL A 37 -3.79 7.44 -3.76
N TRP A 38 -4.93 6.76 -3.67
CA TRP A 38 -5.90 6.99 -2.58
C TRP A 38 -5.26 6.86 -1.21
N TYR A 39 -4.52 5.79 -0.97
CA TYR A 39 -3.82 5.59 0.31
C TYR A 39 -2.72 6.63 0.59
N ARG A 40 -2.17 7.23 -0.46
CA ARG A 40 -1.14 8.25 -0.35
C ARG A 40 -1.68 9.67 -0.15
N THR A 41 -2.92 9.94 -0.57
CA THR A 41 -3.50 11.29 -0.54
C THR A 41 -4.73 11.44 0.34
N GLY A 42 -5.38 10.34 0.73
CA GLY A 42 -6.65 10.36 1.46
C GLY A 42 -7.81 10.97 0.64
N GLU A 43 -7.68 11.15 -0.68
CA GLU A 43 -8.72 11.74 -1.49
C GLU A 43 -9.77 10.70 -1.93
N GLY A 44 -10.99 10.79 -1.39
CA GLY A 44 -12.06 9.82 -1.64
C GLY A 44 -12.48 9.67 -3.10
N LYS A 45 -12.18 10.66 -3.97
CA LYS A 45 -12.46 10.59 -5.42
C LYS A 45 -11.81 9.36 -6.09
N TYR A 46 -10.64 8.94 -5.61
CA TYR A 46 -9.92 7.77 -6.12
C TYR A 46 -10.59 6.47 -5.69
N PHE A 47 -11.02 6.38 -4.43
CA PHE A 47 -11.80 5.25 -3.93
C PHE A 47 -13.13 5.10 -4.68
N GLU A 48 -13.85 6.21 -4.86
CA GLU A 48 -15.14 6.21 -5.56
C GLU A 48 -14.98 5.82 -7.03
N TYR A 49 -13.87 6.20 -7.67
CA TYR A 49 -13.56 5.73 -9.02
C TYR A 49 -13.41 4.21 -9.08
N ILE A 50 -12.65 3.63 -8.13
CA ILE A 50 -12.47 2.16 -8.05
C ILE A 50 -13.81 1.46 -7.86
N ARG A 51 -14.63 1.95 -6.91
CA ARG A 51 -15.94 1.38 -6.61
C ARG A 51 -16.87 1.46 -7.83
N LYS A 52 -16.99 2.64 -8.45
CA LYS A 52 -17.83 2.86 -9.64
C LYS A 52 -17.42 1.95 -10.81
N ASP A 53 -16.12 1.72 -11.00
CA ASP A 53 -15.64 0.84 -12.06
C ASP A 53 -15.97 -0.63 -11.76
N ILE A 54 -15.68 -1.12 -10.56
CA ILE A 54 -15.98 -2.52 -10.16
C ILE A 54 -17.48 -2.82 -10.16
N ASP A 55 -18.32 -1.88 -9.72
CA ASP A 55 -19.78 -2.05 -9.66
C ASP A 55 -20.44 -2.24 -11.03
N GLN A 56 -19.75 -1.90 -12.12
CA GLN A 56 -20.22 -2.20 -13.47
C GLN A 56 -20.12 -3.68 -13.83
N TYR A 57 -19.36 -4.47 -13.07
CA TYR A 57 -19.09 -5.87 -13.35
C TYR A 57 -19.67 -6.80 -12.29
N VAL A 58 -19.56 -6.44 -11.02
CA VAL A 58 -19.94 -7.31 -9.89
C VAL A 58 -21.41 -7.15 -9.55
N ARG A 59 -22.16 -8.24 -9.68
CA ARG A 59 -23.57 -8.29 -9.29
C ARG A 59 -23.75 -8.62 -7.81
N PRO A 60 -24.94 -8.40 -7.22
CA PRO A 60 -25.20 -8.72 -5.81
C PRO A 60 -24.95 -10.19 -5.42
N ASP A 61 -25.05 -11.12 -6.37
CA ASP A 61 -24.76 -12.54 -6.17
C ASP A 61 -23.26 -12.88 -6.25
N GLY A 62 -22.39 -11.91 -6.56
CA GLY A 62 -20.95 -12.09 -6.74
C GLY A 62 -20.55 -12.52 -8.16
N SER A 63 -21.50 -12.69 -9.08
CA SER A 63 -21.15 -12.99 -10.47
C SER A 63 -20.51 -11.77 -11.16
N ILE A 64 -19.53 -12.04 -12.01
CA ILE A 64 -18.71 -11.01 -12.66
C ILE A 64 -19.08 -10.95 -14.16
N ARG A 65 -19.56 -9.81 -14.62
CA ARG A 65 -19.91 -9.58 -16.04
C ARG A 65 -18.67 -9.75 -16.92
N THR A 66 -18.83 -10.41 -18.07
CA THR A 66 -17.78 -10.70 -19.09
C THR A 66 -16.68 -11.68 -18.67
N TYR A 67 -16.57 -12.02 -17.39
CA TYR A 67 -15.64 -13.04 -16.90
C TYR A 67 -16.12 -14.46 -17.29
N ARG A 68 -15.18 -15.32 -17.68
CA ARG A 68 -15.42 -16.73 -17.98
C ARG A 68 -14.38 -17.60 -17.26
N ALA A 69 -14.83 -18.33 -16.25
CA ALA A 69 -13.96 -19.21 -15.46
C ALA A 69 -13.36 -20.35 -16.31
N ASP A 70 -14.15 -20.91 -17.24
CA ASP A 70 -13.74 -22.05 -18.08
C ASP A 70 -12.60 -21.76 -19.06
N ASP A 71 -12.27 -20.48 -19.28
CA ASP A 71 -11.11 -20.07 -20.07
C ASP A 71 -9.79 -20.32 -19.32
N PHE A 72 -9.86 -20.50 -17.98
CA PHE A 72 -8.72 -20.57 -17.05
C PHE A 72 -7.64 -19.56 -17.43
N ASN A 73 -8.05 -18.31 -17.63
CA ASN A 73 -7.17 -17.24 -18.06
C ASN A 73 -6.66 -16.52 -16.82
N ILE A 74 -5.37 -16.65 -16.51
CA ILE A 74 -4.80 -16.00 -15.32
C ILE A 74 -4.87 -14.46 -15.41
N ASP A 75 -4.93 -13.90 -16.61
CA ASP A 75 -5.12 -12.45 -16.83
C ASP A 75 -6.49 -11.93 -16.33
N ASN A 76 -7.43 -12.82 -16.00
CA ASN A 76 -8.70 -12.40 -15.40
C ASN A 76 -8.58 -12.17 -13.89
N ILE A 77 -7.46 -12.48 -13.25
CA ILE A 77 -7.32 -12.45 -11.80
C ILE A 77 -7.01 -11.05 -11.24
N PRO A 78 -6.18 -10.19 -11.86
CA PRO A 78 -5.73 -8.93 -11.25
C PRO A 78 -6.80 -7.96 -10.74
N PRO A 79 -7.96 -7.77 -11.40
CA PRO A 79 -8.98 -6.88 -10.85
C PRO A 79 -9.60 -7.41 -9.54
N GLY A 80 -9.36 -8.69 -9.21
CA GLY A 80 -9.67 -9.27 -7.90
C GLY A 80 -9.04 -8.52 -6.74
N ARG A 81 -7.89 -7.86 -6.92
CA ARG A 81 -7.28 -7.04 -5.86
C ARG A 81 -8.16 -5.86 -5.47
N ALA A 82 -8.85 -5.23 -6.43
CA ALA A 82 -9.80 -4.16 -6.13
C ALA A 82 -11.05 -4.67 -5.38
N LEU A 83 -11.47 -5.92 -5.62
CA LEU A 83 -12.53 -6.56 -4.83
C LEU A 83 -12.11 -6.69 -3.36
N LEU A 84 -10.87 -7.14 -3.12
CA LEU A 84 -10.29 -7.27 -1.78
C LEU A 84 -10.14 -5.91 -1.11
N THR A 85 -9.73 -4.86 -1.83
CA THR A 85 -9.72 -3.48 -1.35
C THR A 85 -11.10 -3.08 -0.85
N LEU A 86 -12.14 -3.20 -1.71
CA LEU A 86 -13.51 -2.78 -1.39
C LEU A 86 -14.13 -3.59 -0.24
N TYR A 87 -13.81 -4.89 -0.15
CA TYR A 87 -14.29 -5.75 0.91
C TYR A 87 -13.73 -5.38 2.30
N GLN A 88 -12.48 -4.90 2.37
CA GLN A 88 -11.84 -4.47 3.61
C GLN A 88 -12.35 -3.11 4.12
N GLN A 89 -13.29 -2.47 3.42
CA GLN A 89 -13.83 -1.17 3.76
C GLN A 89 -15.21 -1.22 4.43
N SER A 90 -15.57 -0.14 5.13
CA SER A 90 -16.90 0.07 5.71
C SER A 90 -17.95 0.40 4.63
N LEU A 91 -18.36 -0.61 3.86
CA LEU A 91 -19.42 -0.51 2.85
C LEU A 91 -20.61 -1.43 3.19
N PRO A 92 -21.86 -0.99 2.98
CA PRO A 92 -23.05 -1.78 3.31
C PRO A 92 -23.23 -3.04 2.44
N ASP A 93 -22.72 -3.03 1.22
CA ASP A 93 -22.87 -4.11 0.23
C ASP A 93 -21.58 -4.89 -0.04
N LYS A 94 -20.60 -4.78 0.87
CA LYS A 94 -19.24 -5.32 0.68
C LYS A 94 -19.17 -6.82 0.39
N GLU A 95 -20.15 -7.59 0.86
CA GLU A 95 -20.20 -9.05 0.69
C GLU A 95 -20.24 -9.50 -0.78
N LYS A 96 -20.76 -8.67 -1.70
CA LYS A 96 -20.73 -9.00 -3.14
C LYS A 96 -19.31 -9.06 -3.68
N TYR A 97 -18.40 -8.24 -3.15
CA TYR A 97 -17.00 -8.22 -3.57
C TYR A 97 -16.26 -9.47 -3.06
N LYS A 98 -16.54 -9.91 -1.83
CA LYS A 98 -16.00 -11.19 -1.33
C LYS A 98 -16.42 -12.35 -2.23
N LYS A 99 -17.71 -12.50 -2.51
CA LYS A 99 -18.20 -13.58 -3.39
C LYS A 99 -17.54 -13.58 -4.76
N ALA A 100 -17.32 -12.39 -5.33
CA ALA A 100 -16.59 -12.23 -6.59
C ALA A 100 -15.10 -12.60 -6.45
N ALA A 101 -14.44 -12.26 -5.34
CA ALA A 101 -13.06 -12.67 -5.08
C ALA A 101 -12.94 -14.19 -4.89
N ASP A 102 -13.87 -14.81 -4.15
CA ASP A 102 -13.95 -16.27 -3.97
C ASP A 102 -14.10 -16.99 -5.32
N LEU A 103 -14.84 -16.40 -6.27
CA LEU A 103 -14.98 -16.94 -7.64
C LEU A 103 -13.64 -16.95 -8.41
N LEU A 104 -12.84 -15.88 -8.27
CA LEU A 104 -11.52 -15.79 -8.90
C LEU A 104 -10.52 -16.73 -8.22
N TRP A 105 -10.58 -16.84 -6.88
CA TRP A 105 -9.78 -17.81 -6.12
C TRP A 105 -10.06 -19.25 -6.58
N LYS A 106 -11.34 -19.61 -6.73
CA LYS A 106 -11.75 -20.93 -7.24
C LYS A 106 -11.17 -21.26 -8.62
N GLN A 107 -11.00 -20.25 -9.49
CA GLN A 107 -10.29 -20.45 -10.76
C GLN A 107 -8.83 -20.83 -10.51
N LEU A 108 -8.12 -20.14 -9.61
CA LEU A 108 -6.72 -20.46 -9.29
C LEU A 108 -6.57 -21.86 -8.70
N GLU A 109 -7.46 -22.28 -7.79
CA GLU A 109 -7.45 -23.63 -7.21
C GLU A 109 -7.53 -24.72 -8.28
N THR A 110 -8.28 -24.46 -9.34
CA THR A 110 -8.55 -25.42 -10.42
C THR A 110 -7.82 -25.10 -11.72
N GLN A 111 -6.93 -24.10 -11.71
CA GLN A 111 -6.14 -23.69 -12.85
C GLN A 111 -5.28 -24.87 -13.31
N PRO A 112 -5.29 -25.25 -14.60
CA PRO A 112 -4.43 -26.30 -15.13
C PRO A 112 -2.95 -26.01 -14.85
N ARG A 113 -2.16 -27.05 -14.58
CA ARG A 113 -0.77 -26.93 -14.15
C ARG A 113 0.18 -27.81 -14.95
N THR A 114 1.45 -27.41 -15.01
CA THR A 114 2.57 -28.27 -15.43
C THR A 114 2.71 -29.47 -14.49
N LYS A 115 3.53 -30.46 -14.85
CA LYS A 115 3.72 -31.67 -14.00
C LYS A 115 4.25 -31.33 -12.62
N GLU A 116 5.08 -30.30 -12.51
CA GLU A 116 5.59 -29.83 -11.22
C GLU A 116 4.65 -28.86 -10.49
N GLY A 117 3.48 -28.55 -11.04
CA GLY A 117 2.46 -27.74 -10.36
C GLY A 117 2.48 -26.24 -10.68
N GLY A 118 3.19 -25.82 -11.73
CA GLY A 118 3.21 -24.43 -12.19
C GLY A 118 1.97 -24.08 -13.01
N TYR A 119 1.33 -22.95 -12.76
CA TYR A 119 0.12 -22.56 -13.48
C TYR A 119 0.36 -22.46 -14.99
N TRP A 120 -0.51 -23.11 -15.77
CA TRP A 120 -0.64 -22.76 -17.18
C TRP A 120 -1.11 -21.31 -17.26
N HIS A 121 -0.51 -20.55 -18.15
CA HIS A 121 -0.87 -19.14 -18.31
C HIS A 121 -2.35 -19.01 -18.72
N LYS A 122 -2.82 -19.86 -19.64
CA LYS A 122 -4.24 -19.98 -20.04
C LYS A 122 -4.58 -21.41 -20.43
N LYS A 123 -5.85 -21.82 -20.38
CA LYS A 123 -6.28 -23.13 -20.94
C LYS A 123 -5.83 -23.34 -22.39
N ARG A 124 -5.87 -22.27 -23.19
CA ARG A 124 -5.41 -22.24 -24.60
C ARG A 124 -3.89 -22.28 -24.78
N TYR A 125 -3.12 -22.18 -23.71
CA TYR A 125 -1.66 -22.25 -23.69
C TYR A 125 -1.22 -23.39 -22.77
N PRO A 126 -1.49 -24.66 -23.16
CA PRO A 126 -1.19 -25.80 -22.33
C PRO A 126 0.32 -25.89 -22.05
N TYR A 127 0.66 -26.30 -20.83
CA TYR A 127 2.03 -26.53 -20.33
C TYR A 127 2.95 -25.29 -20.29
N GLN A 128 2.41 -24.09 -20.53
CA GLN A 128 3.19 -22.86 -20.63
C GLN A 128 3.09 -22.01 -19.37
N MET A 129 4.23 -21.69 -18.77
CA MET A 129 4.36 -20.66 -17.74
C MET A 129 4.97 -19.40 -18.35
N TRP A 130 4.30 -18.26 -18.15
CA TRP A 130 4.78 -16.96 -18.63
C TRP A 130 5.07 -16.08 -17.42
N LEU A 131 6.10 -15.23 -17.48
CA LEU A 131 6.46 -14.34 -16.37
C LEU A 131 5.31 -13.41 -15.96
N ASP A 132 4.56 -12.95 -16.95
CA ASP A 132 3.35 -12.15 -16.79
C ASP A 132 2.39 -12.79 -15.78
N GLY A 133 2.22 -14.12 -15.87
CA GLY A 133 1.34 -14.89 -14.99
C GLY A 133 1.65 -14.75 -13.50
N LEU A 134 2.91 -14.48 -13.14
CA LEU A 134 3.28 -14.24 -11.74
C LEU A 134 2.67 -12.94 -11.21
N PHE A 135 2.67 -11.86 -12.00
CA PHE A 135 1.96 -10.64 -11.60
C PHE A 135 0.45 -10.85 -11.62
N MET A 136 -0.05 -11.66 -12.57
CA MET A 136 -1.48 -11.82 -12.72
C MET A 136 -2.12 -12.58 -11.55
N GLY A 137 -1.50 -13.68 -11.11
CA GLY A 137 -2.04 -14.56 -10.07
C GLY A 137 -1.52 -14.25 -8.66
N GLU A 138 -0.20 -14.17 -8.51
CA GLU A 138 0.42 -14.31 -7.18
C GLU A 138 0.14 -13.16 -6.21
N PRO A 139 0.17 -11.88 -6.60
CA PRO A 139 -0.19 -10.78 -5.71
C PRO A 139 -1.64 -10.86 -5.22
N PHE A 140 -2.59 -11.27 -6.07
CA PHE A 140 -3.97 -11.50 -5.65
C PHE A 140 -4.05 -12.70 -4.69
N ALA A 141 -3.38 -13.81 -5.03
CA ALA A 141 -3.36 -15.00 -4.21
C ALA A 141 -2.80 -14.73 -2.81
N ALA A 142 -1.70 -13.97 -2.71
CA ALA A 142 -1.07 -13.60 -1.45
C ALA A 142 -1.98 -12.69 -0.61
N GLU A 143 -2.59 -11.68 -1.23
CA GLU A 143 -3.53 -10.77 -0.57
C GLU A 143 -4.79 -11.50 -0.08
N TYR A 144 -5.39 -12.35 -0.93
CA TYR A 144 -6.54 -13.18 -0.58
C TYR A 144 -6.20 -14.11 0.61
N SER A 145 -5.05 -14.77 0.56
CA SER A 145 -4.64 -15.74 1.59
C SER A 145 -4.35 -15.08 2.93
N ALA A 146 -3.80 -13.86 2.94
CA ALA A 146 -3.61 -13.09 4.15
C ALA A 146 -4.95 -12.63 4.76
N ILE A 147 -5.88 -12.13 3.94
CA ILE A 147 -7.18 -11.63 4.40
C ILE A 147 -8.08 -12.74 4.96
N PHE A 148 -8.05 -13.93 4.34
CA PHE A 148 -8.95 -15.04 4.69
C PHE A 148 -8.26 -16.17 5.48
N HIS A 149 -7.06 -15.91 6.01
CA HIS A 149 -6.34 -16.83 6.90
C HIS A 149 -6.07 -18.22 6.30
N HIS A 150 -5.52 -18.24 5.08
CA HIS A 150 -5.13 -19.46 4.38
C HIS A 150 -3.61 -19.59 4.27
N PRO A 151 -2.90 -19.99 5.34
CA PRO A 151 -1.44 -20.02 5.35
C PRO A 151 -0.84 -21.01 4.35
N ASP A 152 -1.53 -22.13 4.07
CA ASP A 152 -1.04 -23.18 3.17
C ASP A 152 -0.89 -22.71 1.71
N HIS A 153 -1.61 -21.65 1.32
CA HIS A 153 -1.54 -21.08 -0.03
C HIS A 153 -0.18 -20.41 -0.30
N PHE A 154 0.51 -19.94 0.74
CA PHE A 154 1.79 -19.24 0.57
C PHE A 154 2.90 -20.15 0.04
N ASP A 155 2.86 -21.45 0.34
CA ASP A 155 3.80 -22.42 -0.22
C ASP A 155 3.59 -22.60 -1.73
N ASP A 156 2.35 -22.66 -2.20
CA ASP A 156 2.05 -22.73 -3.65
C ASP A 156 2.49 -21.45 -4.36
N ILE A 157 2.25 -20.28 -3.76
CA ILE A 157 2.69 -18.99 -4.30
C ILE A 157 4.21 -18.98 -4.49
N VAL A 158 4.98 -19.31 -3.44
CA VAL A 158 6.45 -19.37 -3.50
C VAL A 158 6.92 -20.36 -4.56
N LYS A 159 6.22 -21.49 -4.71
CA LYS A 159 6.51 -22.50 -5.72
C LYS A 159 6.37 -21.97 -7.15
N GLN A 160 5.39 -21.10 -7.44
CA GLN A 160 5.25 -20.49 -8.77
C GLN A 160 6.50 -19.70 -9.16
N PHE A 161 7.05 -18.90 -8.23
CA PHE A 161 8.32 -18.19 -8.45
C PHE A 161 9.49 -19.15 -8.59
N ALA A 162 9.56 -20.18 -7.76
CA ALA A 162 10.65 -21.17 -7.80
C ALA A 162 10.73 -21.91 -9.12
N LEU A 163 9.59 -22.24 -9.74
CA LEU A 163 9.54 -22.89 -11.04
C LEU A 163 10.00 -21.97 -12.17
N ILE A 164 9.61 -20.69 -12.14
CA ILE A 164 10.13 -19.69 -13.09
C ILE A 164 11.64 -19.51 -12.92
N GLU A 165 12.14 -19.41 -11.70
CA GLU A 165 13.57 -19.32 -11.40
C GLU A 165 14.34 -20.53 -11.92
N LYS A 166 13.80 -21.74 -11.71
CA LYS A 166 14.40 -23.00 -12.20
C LYS A 166 14.44 -23.07 -13.73
N TYR A 167 13.35 -22.69 -14.41
CA TYR A 167 13.18 -23.00 -15.83
C TYR A 167 13.41 -21.85 -16.78
N ALA A 168 13.20 -20.60 -16.37
CA ALA A 168 13.23 -19.44 -17.27
C ALA A 168 14.47 -18.55 -17.08
N VAL A 169 15.26 -18.71 -16.01
CA VAL A 169 16.47 -17.90 -15.81
C VAL A 169 17.60 -18.40 -16.70
N ASP A 170 18.22 -17.46 -17.41
CA ASP A 170 19.48 -17.69 -18.11
C ASP A 170 20.65 -17.52 -17.16
N GLU A 171 21.44 -18.58 -16.98
CA GLU A 171 22.59 -18.59 -16.08
C GLU A 171 23.71 -17.64 -16.52
N LYS A 172 23.79 -17.31 -17.83
CA LYS A 172 24.86 -16.48 -18.38
C LYS A 172 24.62 -15.00 -18.12
N THR A 173 23.40 -14.53 -18.36
CA THR A 173 23.02 -13.11 -18.26
C THR A 173 22.37 -12.77 -16.93
N GLY A 174 21.76 -13.75 -16.25
CA GLY A 174 20.87 -13.57 -15.11
C GLY A 174 19.48 -13.04 -15.49
N LEU A 175 19.21 -12.83 -16.78
CA LEU A 175 17.89 -12.41 -17.26
C LEU A 175 16.92 -13.59 -17.27
N VAL A 176 15.63 -13.27 -17.33
CA VAL A 176 14.55 -14.27 -17.31
C VAL A 176 13.84 -14.25 -18.65
N TYR A 177 13.78 -15.41 -19.33
CA TYR A 177 13.04 -15.56 -20.57
C TYR A 177 11.54 -15.34 -20.34
N HIS A 178 10.85 -14.75 -21.31
CA HIS A 178 9.42 -14.41 -21.19
C HIS A 178 8.54 -15.63 -20.87
N ALA A 179 8.80 -16.79 -21.47
CA ALA A 179 8.01 -17.99 -21.20
C ALA A 179 8.84 -19.28 -21.23
N TYR A 180 8.29 -20.28 -20.57
CA TYR A 180 8.72 -21.67 -20.57
C TYR A 180 7.55 -22.56 -20.98
N ASP A 181 7.76 -23.43 -21.96
CA ASP A 181 6.83 -24.49 -22.36
C ASP A 181 7.38 -25.86 -21.93
N GLU A 182 6.75 -26.50 -20.94
CA GLU A 182 7.16 -27.81 -20.42
C GLU A 182 7.06 -28.91 -21.50
N SER A 183 6.10 -28.83 -22.42
CA SER A 183 5.95 -29.83 -23.49
C SER A 183 6.93 -29.61 -24.64
N ARG A 184 7.44 -28.37 -24.80
CA ARG A 184 8.33 -27.93 -25.90
C ARG A 184 7.71 -28.09 -27.30
N GLU A 185 6.39 -28.20 -27.36
CA GLU A 185 5.63 -28.37 -28.59
C GLU A 185 5.47 -27.04 -29.33
N GLN A 186 5.49 -25.91 -28.63
CA GLN A 186 5.49 -24.61 -29.28
C GLN A 186 6.72 -24.44 -30.20
N LYS A 187 6.52 -23.78 -31.34
CA LYS A 187 7.61 -23.52 -32.31
C LYS A 187 8.63 -22.51 -31.79
N TRP A 188 8.19 -21.56 -30.95
CA TRP A 188 9.08 -20.61 -30.28
C TRP A 188 9.90 -21.26 -29.17
N ALA A 189 9.48 -22.42 -28.65
CA ALA A 189 10.13 -23.06 -27.52
C ALA A 189 11.40 -23.80 -27.95
N ASP A 190 12.51 -23.47 -27.30
CA ASP A 190 13.77 -24.18 -27.47
C ASP A 190 13.59 -25.68 -27.17
N LYS A 191 14.15 -26.54 -28.02
CA LYS A 191 13.91 -27.99 -27.92
C LYS A 191 14.59 -28.67 -26.75
N SER A 192 15.62 -28.03 -26.18
CA SER A 192 16.35 -28.56 -25.02
C SER A 192 15.82 -28.03 -23.69
N THR A 193 15.37 -26.79 -23.67
CA THR A 193 15.05 -26.04 -22.44
C THR A 193 13.60 -25.61 -22.33
N GLY A 194 12.84 -25.59 -23.43
CA GLY A 194 11.46 -25.09 -23.48
C GLY A 194 11.32 -23.57 -23.41
N ARG A 195 12.42 -22.83 -23.37
CA ARG A 195 12.44 -21.36 -23.18
C ARG A 195 12.06 -20.62 -24.47
N SER A 196 11.45 -19.45 -24.33
CA SER A 196 11.30 -18.49 -25.44
C SER A 196 12.64 -17.87 -25.83
N PRO A 197 12.78 -17.27 -27.03
CA PRO A 197 14.11 -16.93 -27.55
C PRO A 197 14.64 -15.55 -27.13
N SER A 198 13.81 -14.66 -26.56
CA SER A 198 14.23 -13.29 -26.20
C SER A 198 13.87 -12.90 -24.76
N PHE A 199 14.66 -11.99 -24.20
CA PHE A 199 14.42 -11.34 -22.91
C PHE A 199 13.57 -10.08 -23.09
N TRP A 200 12.25 -10.26 -23.09
CA TRP A 200 11.31 -9.15 -23.20
C TRP A 200 11.21 -8.39 -21.87
N ALA A 201 11.53 -7.09 -21.89
CA ALA A 201 11.71 -6.30 -20.69
C ALA A 201 10.44 -6.21 -19.83
N ARG A 202 9.25 -6.05 -20.42
CA ARG A 202 8.02 -5.97 -19.63
C ARG A 202 7.67 -7.28 -18.91
N ALA A 203 7.93 -8.44 -19.53
CA ALA A 203 7.72 -9.72 -18.84
C ALA A 203 8.60 -9.83 -17.57
N ILE A 204 9.86 -9.40 -17.66
CA ILE A 204 10.75 -9.30 -16.49
C ILE A 204 10.24 -8.24 -15.50
N GLY A 205 9.67 -7.15 -15.99
CA GLY A 205 9.03 -6.12 -15.16
C GLY A 205 7.87 -6.67 -14.33
N TRP A 206 6.99 -7.49 -14.93
CA TRP A 206 5.91 -8.16 -14.19
C TRP A 206 6.42 -9.09 -13.12
N TYR A 207 7.45 -9.88 -13.45
CA TYR A 207 8.15 -10.71 -12.48
C TYR A 207 8.70 -9.88 -11.30
N ALA A 208 9.35 -8.75 -11.59
CA ALA A 208 9.92 -7.86 -10.57
C ALA A 208 8.84 -7.23 -9.66
N ILE A 209 7.71 -6.78 -10.22
CA ILE A 209 6.56 -6.30 -9.45
C ILE A 209 6.01 -7.40 -8.56
N ALA A 210 5.78 -8.59 -9.11
CA ALA A 210 5.19 -9.70 -8.39
C ALA A 210 6.04 -10.10 -7.16
N LEU A 211 7.38 -10.13 -7.30
CA LEU A 211 8.31 -10.38 -6.19
C LEU A 211 8.10 -9.40 -5.03
N VAL A 212 8.05 -8.09 -5.30
CA VAL A 212 7.94 -7.08 -4.24
C VAL A 212 6.51 -6.94 -3.69
N ASP A 213 5.48 -7.28 -4.46
CA ASP A 213 4.08 -7.17 -4.03
C ASP A 213 3.63 -8.37 -3.20
N VAL A 214 4.07 -9.59 -3.53
CA VAL A 214 3.77 -10.78 -2.70
C VAL A 214 4.35 -10.64 -1.29
N LEU A 215 5.53 -10.02 -1.18
CA LEU A 215 6.20 -9.77 0.11
C LEU A 215 5.43 -8.83 1.06
N ASP A 216 4.43 -8.09 0.57
CA ASP A 216 3.56 -7.25 1.43
C ASP A 216 2.60 -8.10 2.29
N TYR A 217 2.28 -9.33 1.84
CA TYR A 217 1.28 -10.20 2.46
C TYR A 217 1.88 -11.51 2.98
N LEU A 218 3.06 -11.90 2.48
CA LEU A 218 3.76 -13.11 2.92
C LEU A 218 4.26 -12.95 4.36
N PRO A 219 3.88 -13.83 5.32
CA PRO A 219 4.28 -13.71 6.72
C PRO A 219 5.79 -13.61 6.90
N ALA A 220 6.23 -12.77 7.84
CA ALA A 220 7.65 -12.50 8.08
C ALA A 220 8.46 -13.77 8.41
N GLN A 221 7.82 -14.72 9.10
CA GLN A 221 8.37 -16.01 9.54
C GLN A 221 8.22 -17.13 8.50
N HIS A 222 7.57 -16.89 7.37
CA HIS A 222 7.37 -17.92 6.34
C HIS A 222 8.70 -18.33 5.71
N ALA A 223 8.98 -19.63 5.60
CA ALA A 223 10.26 -20.14 5.10
C ALA A 223 10.59 -19.63 3.68
N GLY A 224 9.57 -19.57 2.80
CA GLY A 224 9.72 -19.07 1.43
C GLY A 224 10.00 -17.56 1.30
N ARG A 225 9.90 -16.77 2.39
CA ARG A 225 10.14 -15.33 2.33
C ARG A 225 11.58 -14.99 1.96
N ALA A 226 12.54 -15.66 2.61
CA ALA A 226 13.96 -15.49 2.30
C ALA A 226 14.27 -15.89 0.84
N GLN A 227 13.58 -16.89 0.31
CA GLN A 227 13.72 -17.36 -1.06
C GLN A 227 13.28 -16.30 -2.07
N LEU A 228 12.08 -15.69 -1.90
CA LEU A 228 11.63 -14.60 -2.78
C LEU A 228 12.53 -13.37 -2.70
N ILE A 229 13.03 -13.02 -1.51
CA ILE A 229 14.01 -11.95 -1.35
C ILE A 229 15.32 -12.29 -2.09
N GLY A 230 15.79 -13.54 -2.01
CA GLY A 230 16.97 -14.00 -2.74
C GLY A 230 16.83 -13.86 -4.25
N TYR A 231 15.63 -14.14 -4.80
CA TYR A 231 15.32 -13.93 -6.21
C TYR A 231 15.37 -12.46 -6.62
N LEU A 232 14.85 -11.56 -5.77
CA LEU A 232 14.98 -10.13 -5.99
C LEU A 232 16.44 -9.66 -5.91
N GLN A 233 17.21 -10.18 -4.97
CA GLN A 233 18.65 -9.90 -4.81
C GLN A 233 19.48 -10.39 -6.00
N ARG A 234 19.08 -11.49 -6.65
CA ARG A 234 19.65 -11.95 -7.92
C ARG A 234 19.30 -10.99 -9.07
N LEU A 235 18.04 -10.55 -9.14
CA LEU A 235 17.54 -9.74 -10.25
C LEU A 235 18.06 -8.29 -10.22
N ALA A 236 18.14 -7.65 -9.04
CA ALA A 236 18.53 -6.25 -8.90
C ALA A 236 19.87 -5.87 -9.59
N PRO A 237 20.99 -6.61 -9.39
CA PRO A 237 22.24 -6.32 -10.10
C PRO A 237 22.14 -6.55 -11.61
N VAL A 238 21.27 -7.46 -12.07
CA VAL A 238 21.03 -7.70 -13.50
C VAL A 238 20.30 -6.49 -14.10
N LEU A 239 19.25 -5.97 -13.44
CA LEU A 239 18.57 -4.77 -13.90
C LEU A 239 19.52 -3.57 -13.94
N ALA A 240 20.36 -3.39 -12.92
CA ALA A 240 21.36 -2.33 -12.90
C ALA A 240 22.38 -2.47 -14.06
N LYS A 241 22.83 -3.69 -14.37
CA LYS A 241 23.77 -3.97 -15.48
C LYS A 241 23.22 -3.57 -16.84
N TYR A 242 21.94 -3.82 -17.09
CA TYR A 242 21.29 -3.54 -18.38
C TYR A 242 20.58 -2.19 -18.44
N GLN A 243 20.74 -1.34 -17.42
CA GLN A 243 20.26 0.04 -17.44
C GLN A 243 21.08 0.86 -18.45
N ASP A 244 20.43 1.51 -19.40
CA ASP A 244 21.12 2.34 -20.37
C ASP A 244 21.78 3.54 -19.67
N PRO A 245 23.11 3.73 -19.80
CA PRO A 245 23.80 4.77 -19.06
C PRO A 245 23.41 6.19 -19.48
N ALA A 246 23.02 6.38 -20.74
CA ALA A 246 22.71 7.69 -21.30
C ALA A 246 21.32 8.19 -20.93
N SER A 247 20.30 7.34 -21.05
CA SER A 247 18.91 7.68 -20.76
C SER A 247 18.48 7.33 -19.33
N GLY A 248 19.16 6.39 -18.67
CA GLY A 248 18.71 5.81 -17.41
C GLY A 248 17.57 4.78 -17.55
N ALA A 249 17.01 4.58 -18.75
CA ALA A 249 15.90 3.66 -19.00
C ALA A 249 16.38 2.28 -19.47
N TRP A 250 15.44 1.39 -19.81
CA TRP A 250 15.71 0.05 -20.32
C TRP A 250 15.09 -0.18 -21.70
N TYR A 251 15.73 -1.04 -22.49
CA TYR A 251 15.30 -1.39 -23.83
C TYR A 251 14.21 -2.47 -23.85
N GLN A 252 13.38 -2.48 -24.90
CA GLN A 252 12.31 -3.48 -25.13
C GLN A 252 12.83 -4.92 -25.11
N VAL A 253 13.92 -5.19 -25.85
CA VAL A 253 14.71 -6.42 -25.69
C VAL A 253 15.97 -6.05 -24.92
N ILE A 254 15.97 -6.39 -23.62
CA ILE A 254 16.80 -5.72 -22.61
C ILE A 254 18.31 -5.92 -22.81
N ASP A 255 18.74 -7.05 -23.36
CA ASP A 255 20.15 -7.39 -23.58
C ASP A 255 20.71 -6.91 -24.93
N GLN A 256 19.86 -6.35 -25.79
CA GLN A 256 20.19 -6.01 -27.18
C GLN A 256 20.04 -4.51 -27.47
N GLY A 257 20.36 -3.64 -26.50
CA GLY A 257 20.19 -2.18 -26.63
C GLY A 257 20.95 -1.54 -27.79
N ASN A 258 22.08 -2.12 -28.20
CA ASN A 258 22.88 -1.65 -29.34
C ASN A 258 22.45 -2.22 -30.69
N ARG A 259 21.48 -3.15 -30.73
CA ARG A 259 20.99 -3.74 -31.98
C ARG A 259 20.01 -2.79 -32.65
N ALA A 260 20.17 -2.60 -33.96
CA ALA A 260 19.31 -1.70 -34.74
C ALA A 260 17.82 -2.05 -34.60
N GLY A 261 16.97 -1.04 -34.49
CA GLY A 261 15.53 -1.16 -34.34
C GLY A 261 15.04 -1.28 -32.89
N ASN A 262 15.91 -1.57 -31.91
CA ASN A 262 15.51 -1.58 -30.51
C ASN A 262 15.17 -0.17 -30.02
N TYR A 263 14.41 -0.08 -28.93
CA TYR A 263 13.99 1.19 -28.35
C TYR A 263 13.87 1.11 -26.83
N LEU A 264 14.06 2.25 -26.19
CA LEU A 264 13.78 2.42 -24.75
C LEU A 264 12.28 2.30 -24.52
N GLU A 265 11.88 1.39 -23.63
CA GLU A 265 10.49 1.01 -23.40
C GLU A 265 10.01 1.49 -22.04
N ALA A 266 8.88 2.20 -22.05
CA ALA A 266 8.42 2.95 -20.89
C ALA A 266 7.89 2.06 -19.77
N SER A 267 7.08 1.04 -20.10
CA SER A 267 6.44 0.21 -19.07
C SER A 267 7.46 -0.57 -18.24
N ALA A 268 8.38 -1.29 -18.87
CA ALA A 268 9.43 -2.05 -18.21
C ALA A 268 10.32 -1.14 -17.36
N SER A 269 10.71 0.03 -17.89
CA SER A 269 11.49 1.00 -17.12
C SER A 269 10.78 1.42 -15.83
N CYS A 270 9.47 1.71 -15.90
CA CYS A 270 8.67 2.03 -14.72
C CYS A 270 8.59 0.86 -13.73
N MET A 271 8.38 -0.37 -14.23
CA MET A 271 8.32 -1.58 -13.39
C MET A 271 9.64 -1.83 -12.66
N PHE A 272 10.77 -1.65 -13.33
CA PHE A 272 12.09 -1.81 -12.73
C PHE A 272 12.38 -0.73 -11.68
N VAL A 273 12.04 0.53 -11.96
CA VAL A 273 12.14 1.61 -10.96
C VAL A 273 11.31 1.29 -9.73
N TYR A 274 10.06 0.85 -9.89
CA TYR A 274 9.21 0.46 -8.78
C TYR A 274 9.84 -0.66 -7.94
N ALA A 275 10.27 -1.76 -8.57
CA ALA A 275 10.84 -2.90 -7.87
C ALA A 275 12.16 -2.56 -7.15
N LEU A 276 13.04 -1.78 -7.80
CA LEU A 276 14.31 -1.35 -7.20
C LEU A 276 14.08 -0.36 -6.04
N ALA A 277 13.18 0.61 -6.21
CA ALA A 277 12.87 1.60 -5.17
C ALA A 277 12.23 0.94 -3.95
N LYS A 278 11.17 0.14 -4.16
CA LYS A 278 10.47 -0.58 -3.09
C LYS A 278 11.38 -1.59 -2.40
N GLY A 279 12.14 -2.35 -3.19
CA GLY A 279 13.08 -3.34 -2.67
C GLY A 279 14.17 -2.71 -1.79
N ALA A 280 14.73 -1.58 -2.21
CA ALA A 280 15.74 -0.86 -1.42
C ALA A 280 15.14 -0.24 -0.15
N ARG A 281 13.96 0.39 -0.27
CA ARG A 281 13.25 1.01 0.86
C ARG A 281 12.89 0.02 1.96
N LEU A 282 12.43 -1.17 1.59
CA LEU A 282 12.05 -2.23 2.53
C LEU A 282 13.23 -3.11 2.97
N GLY A 283 14.45 -2.82 2.48
CA GLY A 283 15.66 -3.55 2.86
C GLY A 283 15.76 -4.97 2.28
N TYR A 284 14.99 -5.28 1.24
CA TYR A 284 15.06 -6.57 0.55
C TYR A 284 16.31 -6.68 -0.32
N ILE A 285 16.75 -5.55 -0.89
CA ILE A 285 18.00 -5.41 -1.65
C ILE A 285 18.86 -4.28 -1.06
N PRO A 286 20.17 -4.25 -1.35
CA PRO A 286 21.05 -3.19 -0.88
C PRO A 286 20.56 -1.78 -1.23
N GLU A 287 20.70 -0.84 -0.28
CA GLU A 287 20.27 0.57 -0.43
C GLU A 287 20.91 1.27 -1.64
N ALA A 288 22.09 0.81 -2.09
CA ALA A 288 22.77 1.32 -3.27
C ALA A 288 21.91 1.26 -4.56
N PHE A 289 20.99 0.30 -4.68
CA PHE A 289 20.09 0.19 -5.83
C PHE A 289 19.02 1.29 -5.89
N ALA A 290 18.81 2.06 -4.81
CA ALA A 290 17.98 3.26 -4.85
C ALA A 290 18.54 4.31 -5.83
N ALA A 291 19.86 4.34 -6.06
CA ALA A 291 20.47 5.21 -7.06
C ALA A 291 20.07 4.82 -8.49
N ASN A 292 19.98 3.51 -8.80
CA ASN A 292 19.49 3.03 -10.09
C ASN A 292 18.01 3.37 -10.28
N ALA A 293 17.19 3.22 -9.24
CA ALA A 293 15.78 3.60 -9.28
C ALA A 293 15.61 5.10 -9.54
N LYS A 294 16.36 5.95 -8.82
CA LYS A 294 16.36 7.41 -9.03
C LYS A 294 16.76 7.78 -10.45
N LYS A 295 17.88 7.24 -10.95
CA LYS A 295 18.34 7.46 -12.33
C LYS A 295 17.29 7.01 -13.35
N GLY A 296 16.67 5.86 -13.11
CA GLY A 296 15.61 5.34 -13.96
C GLY A 296 14.38 6.24 -13.97
N TYR A 297 13.98 6.77 -12.81
CA TYR A 297 12.84 7.67 -12.70
C TYR A 297 13.11 9.00 -13.43
N GLU A 298 14.30 9.58 -13.26
CA GLU A 298 14.72 10.77 -14.02
C GLU A 298 14.68 10.49 -15.53
N GLY A 299 15.19 9.32 -15.95
CA GLY A 299 15.10 8.86 -17.34
C GLY A 299 13.68 8.73 -17.86
N ILE A 300 12.76 8.19 -17.06
CA ILE A 300 11.34 8.07 -17.42
C ILE A 300 10.71 9.45 -17.63
N LEU A 301 10.93 10.37 -16.70
CA LEU A 301 10.40 11.74 -16.79
C LEU A 301 10.91 12.46 -18.04
N GLN A 302 12.18 12.27 -18.39
CA GLN A 302 12.78 12.92 -19.57
C GLN A 302 12.37 12.30 -20.90
N ASN A 303 12.24 10.97 -20.96
CA ASN A 303 12.10 10.24 -22.23
C ASN A 303 10.66 9.89 -22.60
N PHE A 304 9.76 9.81 -21.61
CA PHE A 304 8.43 9.22 -21.80
C PHE A 304 7.29 10.15 -21.36
N VAL A 305 7.50 11.00 -20.35
CA VAL A 305 6.44 11.86 -19.81
C VAL A 305 6.37 13.18 -20.57
N GLU A 306 5.17 13.57 -20.96
CA GLU A 306 4.90 14.84 -21.64
C GLU A 306 3.73 15.57 -20.94
N LYS A 307 3.83 16.90 -20.86
CA LYS A 307 2.73 17.76 -20.40
C LYS A 307 1.94 18.24 -21.60
N GLU A 308 0.66 17.87 -21.64
CA GLU A 308 -0.27 18.25 -22.70
C GLU A 308 -0.69 19.72 -22.60
N ALA A 309 -1.21 20.28 -23.70
CA ALA A 309 -1.68 21.66 -23.76
C ALA A 309 -2.79 21.99 -22.73
N ASN A 310 -3.62 20.99 -22.39
CA ASN A 310 -4.68 21.13 -21.38
C ASN A 310 -4.18 20.92 -19.94
N GLY A 311 -2.86 20.79 -19.73
CA GLY A 311 -2.23 20.61 -18.42
C GLY A 311 -2.20 19.17 -17.92
N SER A 312 -2.84 18.23 -18.61
CA SER A 312 -2.75 16.79 -18.29
C SER A 312 -1.37 16.22 -18.63
N LEU A 313 -1.05 15.04 -18.08
CA LEU A 313 0.17 14.32 -18.39
C LEU A 313 -0.14 13.15 -19.32
N SER A 314 0.84 12.81 -20.16
CA SER A 314 0.84 11.58 -20.92
C SER A 314 2.15 10.79 -20.76
N LEU A 315 2.07 9.50 -21.08
CA LEU A 315 3.20 8.59 -21.11
C LEU A 315 3.33 7.98 -22.51
N ASN A 316 4.45 8.24 -23.16
CA ASN A 316 4.78 7.75 -24.49
C ASN A 316 5.61 6.46 -24.41
N LYS A 317 5.88 5.83 -25.57
CA LYS A 317 6.82 4.71 -25.72
C LYS A 317 6.48 3.44 -24.91
N THR A 318 5.20 3.17 -24.68
CA THR A 318 4.76 1.89 -24.10
C THR A 318 4.44 0.90 -25.21
N VAL A 319 5.03 -0.29 -25.20
CA VAL A 319 4.64 -1.34 -26.16
C VAL A 319 3.26 -1.89 -25.81
N SER A 320 2.36 -2.05 -26.76
CA SER A 320 0.94 -2.34 -26.45
C SER A 320 0.62 -3.80 -26.16
N VAL A 321 1.44 -4.74 -26.63
CA VAL A 321 1.29 -6.17 -26.34
C VAL A 321 2.61 -6.88 -26.62
N GLY A 322 2.79 -8.03 -26.00
CA GLY A 322 3.84 -8.98 -26.33
C GLY A 322 3.33 -10.36 -25.93
N GLY A 323 3.42 -11.35 -26.81
CA GLY A 323 2.91 -12.68 -26.53
C GLY A 323 3.55 -13.72 -27.44
N LEU A 324 3.20 -14.98 -27.22
CA LEU A 324 3.83 -16.11 -27.90
C LEU A 324 2.77 -17.05 -28.50
N GLY A 325 3.12 -17.70 -29.60
CA GLY A 325 2.24 -18.61 -30.35
C GLY A 325 0.98 -17.93 -30.90
N GLY A 326 -0.12 -18.69 -31.00
CA GLY A 326 -1.41 -18.18 -31.52
C GLY A 326 -1.44 -17.99 -33.04
N THR A 327 -2.42 -17.23 -33.52
CA THR A 327 -2.63 -16.91 -34.95
C THR A 327 -2.95 -15.41 -35.10
N PRO A 328 -2.19 -14.64 -35.90
CA PRO A 328 -0.93 -15.03 -36.56
C PRO A 328 0.11 -15.51 -35.55
N TYR A 329 1.05 -16.37 -36.00
CA TYR A 329 2.00 -17.01 -35.10
C TYR A 329 3.04 -16.02 -34.61
N ARG A 330 3.15 -15.87 -33.28
CA ARG A 330 4.14 -15.01 -32.62
C ARG A 330 5.31 -15.86 -32.16
N ASP A 331 6.43 -15.74 -32.84
CA ASP A 331 7.61 -16.60 -32.66
C ASP A 331 8.54 -16.18 -31.51
N GLY A 332 8.30 -15.02 -30.89
CA GLY A 332 9.12 -14.53 -29.77
C GLY A 332 10.49 -14.00 -30.18
N THR A 333 10.76 -13.87 -31.48
CA THR A 333 12.03 -13.34 -31.98
C THR A 333 12.21 -11.86 -31.61
N TYR A 334 13.45 -11.38 -31.74
CA TYR A 334 13.76 -9.95 -31.61
C TYR A 334 12.90 -9.11 -32.55
N GLU A 335 12.78 -9.53 -33.81
CA GLU A 335 11.97 -8.88 -34.84
C GLU A 335 10.49 -8.85 -34.45
N TYR A 336 9.95 -9.95 -33.92
CA TYR A 336 8.58 -9.97 -33.42
C TYR A 336 8.36 -8.96 -32.29
N TYR A 337 9.20 -8.94 -31.25
CA TYR A 337 9.01 -8.00 -30.12
C TYR A 337 9.13 -6.53 -30.53
N LEU A 338 9.88 -6.22 -31.58
CA LEU A 338 9.97 -4.87 -32.13
C LEU A 338 8.86 -4.52 -33.12
N SER A 339 8.20 -5.52 -33.70
CA SER A 339 7.05 -5.30 -34.59
C SER A 339 5.79 -4.86 -33.84
N GLU A 340 5.72 -5.13 -32.53
CA GLU A 340 4.55 -4.80 -31.72
C GLU A 340 4.37 -3.28 -31.57
N PRO A 341 3.14 -2.77 -31.67
CA PRO A 341 2.92 -1.34 -31.76
C PRO A 341 3.18 -0.65 -30.43
N ILE A 342 3.83 0.50 -30.51
CA ILE A 342 4.03 1.43 -29.40
C ILE A 342 2.83 2.37 -29.29
N ARG A 343 2.36 2.62 -28.07
CA ARG A 343 1.19 3.46 -27.79
C ARG A 343 1.50 4.52 -26.72
N LYS A 344 0.80 5.64 -26.87
CA LYS A 344 0.68 6.71 -25.88
C LYS A 344 -0.44 6.35 -24.90
N ASN A 345 -0.22 6.58 -23.62
CA ASN A 345 -1.18 6.31 -22.53
C ASN A 345 -1.70 4.87 -22.48
N ASP A 346 -0.89 3.90 -22.90
CA ASP A 346 -1.22 2.49 -22.71
C ASP A 346 -1.21 2.15 -21.21
N LEU A 347 -2.23 1.44 -20.75
CA LEU A 347 -2.46 1.20 -19.33
C LEU A 347 -1.33 0.41 -18.68
N LYS A 348 -0.66 -0.46 -19.47
CA LYS A 348 0.51 -1.23 -19.03
C LYS A 348 1.72 -0.37 -18.71
N GLY A 349 1.75 0.87 -19.20
CA GLY A 349 2.77 1.86 -18.85
C GLY A 349 2.29 2.81 -17.75
N ILE A 350 1.04 3.27 -17.84
CA ILE A 350 0.48 4.26 -16.89
C ILE A 350 0.42 3.70 -15.46
N GLY A 351 -0.05 2.45 -15.28
CA GLY A 351 -0.11 1.82 -13.97
C GLY A 351 1.26 1.74 -13.29
N PRO A 352 2.27 1.11 -13.94
CA PRO A 352 3.63 1.07 -13.41
C PRO A 352 4.29 2.43 -13.23
N PHE A 353 3.97 3.42 -14.08
CA PHE A 353 4.45 4.79 -13.87
C PHE A 353 3.95 5.36 -12.56
N ILE A 354 2.66 5.20 -12.25
CA ILE A 354 2.08 5.62 -10.96
C ILE A 354 2.75 4.87 -9.81
N PHE A 355 2.95 3.55 -9.94
CA PHE A 355 3.67 2.76 -8.92
C PHE A 355 5.08 3.32 -8.66
N ALA A 356 5.84 3.57 -9.71
CA ALA A 356 7.19 4.14 -9.63
C ALA A 356 7.17 5.55 -8.99
N SER A 357 6.27 6.43 -9.42
CA SER A 357 6.15 7.78 -8.86
C SER A 357 5.91 7.77 -7.37
N ILE A 358 4.99 6.92 -6.88
CA ILE A 358 4.67 6.82 -5.45
C ILE A 358 5.89 6.35 -4.66
N GLU A 359 6.61 5.31 -5.12
CA GLU A 359 7.82 4.86 -4.42
C GLU A 359 8.93 5.92 -4.41
N MET A 360 9.05 6.72 -5.47
CA MET A 360 10.03 7.81 -5.54
C MET A 360 9.64 9.00 -4.65
N GLU A 361 8.36 9.31 -4.52
CA GLU A 361 7.84 10.29 -3.57
C GLU A 361 8.09 9.84 -2.13
N ILE A 362 7.80 8.57 -1.81
CA ILE A 362 8.09 7.99 -0.50
C ILE A 362 9.60 8.05 -0.21
N ALA A 363 10.44 7.67 -1.17
CA ALA A 363 11.90 7.73 -1.01
C ALA A 363 12.42 9.15 -0.73
N ALA A 364 11.75 10.19 -1.20
CA ALA A 364 12.11 11.58 -0.93
C ALA A 364 11.78 12.03 0.52
N GLU A 365 10.80 11.39 1.17
CA GLU A 365 10.30 11.77 2.49
C GLU A 365 10.75 10.80 3.62
N ASN A 366 11.13 9.56 3.29
CA ASN A 366 11.34 8.48 4.26
C ASN A 366 12.48 8.69 5.27
N ALA A 367 13.36 9.67 5.04
CA ALA A 367 14.47 9.95 5.96
C ALA A 367 13.96 10.50 7.30
N ALA A 368 12.73 11.05 7.35
CA ALA A 368 12.15 11.63 8.55
C ALA A 368 11.99 10.61 9.70
N GLY A 369 11.64 9.37 9.37
CA GLY A 369 11.35 8.28 10.29
C GLY A 369 12.41 7.18 10.32
N LYS A 370 13.39 7.17 9.40
CA LYS A 370 14.42 6.13 9.31
C LYS A 370 15.08 5.89 10.68
N GLY A 371 15.01 4.64 11.14
CA GLY A 371 15.59 4.21 12.42
C GLY A 371 14.76 4.52 13.66
N LYS A 372 13.53 5.02 13.50
CA LYS A 372 12.60 5.31 14.60
C LYS A 372 11.48 4.28 14.67
N THR A 373 10.98 4.05 15.88
CA THR A 373 9.84 3.15 16.14
C THR A 373 8.69 3.91 16.77
N VAL A 374 7.50 3.75 16.18
CA VAL A 374 6.23 4.27 16.67
C VAL A 374 5.42 3.10 17.23
N GLY A 375 5.24 3.09 18.55
CA GLY A 375 4.42 2.14 19.26
C GLY A 375 3.01 2.68 19.47
N LEU A 376 2.02 1.84 19.19
CA LEU A 376 0.62 2.11 19.52
C LEU A 376 0.20 1.17 20.63
N ASP A 377 -0.50 1.74 21.61
CA ASP A 377 -1.07 1.00 22.71
C ASP A 377 -2.17 0.03 22.23
N TYR A 378 -2.04 -1.23 22.64
CA TYR A 378 -3.03 -2.30 22.41
C TYR A 378 -3.46 -2.92 23.74
N TYR A 379 -3.03 -2.33 24.87
CA TYR A 379 -3.22 -2.88 26.20
C TYR A 379 -4.34 -2.16 26.95
N PHE A 380 -4.31 -0.82 26.97
CA PHE A 380 -5.35 0.00 27.61
C PHE A 380 -6.56 0.21 26.69
N ASN A 381 -6.35 0.27 25.37
CA ASN A 381 -7.41 0.07 24.37
C ASN A 381 -7.34 -1.36 23.84
N HIS A 382 -8.33 -2.18 24.15
CA HIS A 382 -8.34 -3.62 23.88
C HIS A 382 -9.72 -4.12 23.44
N GLU A 383 -10.40 -3.35 22.60
CA GLU A 383 -11.67 -3.76 22.03
C GLU A 383 -11.50 -4.92 21.06
N THR A 384 -12.46 -5.87 21.09
CA THR A 384 -12.45 -7.04 20.21
C THR A 384 -13.71 -7.15 19.36
N ARG A 385 -13.54 -7.56 18.10
CA ARG A 385 -14.66 -7.87 17.19
C ARG A 385 -14.43 -9.21 16.49
N LYS A 386 -15.34 -9.56 15.60
CA LYS A 386 -15.11 -10.63 14.63
C LYS A 386 -14.46 -10.05 13.37
N ASP A 387 -13.38 -10.66 12.94
CA ASP A 387 -12.69 -10.34 11.68
C ASP A 387 -13.53 -10.74 10.46
N LEU A 388 -12.95 -10.61 9.27
CA LEU A 388 -13.59 -10.95 8.00
C LEU A 388 -13.85 -12.46 7.80
N THR A 389 -13.26 -13.31 8.64
CA THR A 389 -13.47 -14.77 8.66
C THR A 389 -14.43 -15.21 9.78
N GLY A 390 -14.77 -14.31 10.71
CA GLY A 390 -15.54 -14.60 11.92
C GLY A 390 -14.69 -14.96 13.15
N ALA A 391 -13.36 -14.96 13.05
CA ALA A 391 -12.45 -15.16 14.17
C ALA A 391 -12.34 -13.89 15.03
N PRO A 392 -12.06 -14.00 16.34
CA PRO A 392 -11.86 -12.82 17.17
C PRO A 392 -10.58 -12.06 16.77
N GLU A 393 -10.68 -10.74 16.64
CA GLU A 393 -9.53 -9.84 16.43
C GLU A 393 -9.65 -8.61 17.33
N GLN A 394 -8.52 -8.01 17.68
CA GLN A 394 -8.50 -6.67 18.28
C GLN A 394 -8.75 -5.63 17.18
N PHE A 395 -9.58 -4.63 17.47
CA PHE A 395 -9.94 -3.57 16.53
C PHE A 395 -10.05 -2.22 17.24
N HIS A 396 -10.42 -1.20 16.48
CA HIS A 396 -10.58 0.17 16.93
C HIS A 396 -9.23 0.84 17.21
N TYR A 397 -8.94 1.89 16.44
CA TYR A 397 -7.68 2.62 16.45
C TYR A 397 -6.41 1.78 16.18
N THR A 398 -6.52 0.52 15.78
CA THR A 398 -5.35 -0.35 15.51
C THR A 398 -4.68 -0.06 14.15
N TRP A 399 -3.40 -0.45 14.03
CA TRP A 399 -2.63 -0.36 12.79
C TRP A 399 -3.14 -1.25 11.67
N GLU A 400 -3.81 -2.36 11.99
CA GLU A 400 -4.31 -3.34 11.04
C GLU A 400 -5.73 -3.04 10.56
N ASP A 401 -6.54 -2.34 11.37
CA ASP A 401 -7.94 -2.10 11.03
C ASP A 401 -8.09 -1.11 9.87
N ARG A 402 -8.51 -1.62 8.72
CA ARG A 402 -8.78 -0.85 7.49
C ARG A 402 -10.20 -0.29 7.42
N MET A 403 -11.07 -0.67 8.35
CA MET A 403 -12.42 -0.09 8.44
C MET A 403 -12.35 1.31 9.02
N HIS A 404 -13.46 2.04 8.96
CA HIS A 404 -13.56 3.41 9.46
C HIS A 404 -12.97 3.61 10.85
N SER A 405 -13.10 2.62 11.75
CA SER A 405 -12.62 2.62 13.14
C SER A 405 -11.09 2.60 13.33
N GLY A 406 -10.28 2.26 12.32
CA GLY A 406 -8.85 1.99 12.54
C GLY A 406 -7.90 3.17 12.31
N PHE A 407 -6.63 2.97 12.63
CA PHE A 407 -5.51 3.89 12.34
C PHE A 407 -4.64 3.44 11.16
N TRP A 408 -5.11 2.50 10.34
CA TRP A 408 -4.31 1.93 9.25
C TRP A 408 -3.69 2.98 8.33
N LEU A 409 -4.43 4.02 7.93
CA LEU A 409 -3.91 5.11 7.09
C LEU A 409 -2.81 5.91 7.79
N TRP A 410 -2.99 6.26 9.06
CA TRP A 410 -1.98 7.01 9.81
C TRP A 410 -0.72 6.18 10.10
N GLY A 411 -0.91 4.89 10.40
CA GLY A 411 0.19 3.93 10.48
C GLY A 411 0.95 3.81 9.16
N ASN A 412 0.24 3.82 8.02
CA ASN A 412 0.86 3.83 6.70
C ASN A 412 1.70 5.09 6.49
N THR A 413 1.19 6.26 6.88
CA THR A 413 1.95 7.52 6.85
C THR A 413 3.27 7.44 7.62
N PHE A 414 3.29 6.85 8.82
CA PHE A 414 4.54 6.65 9.57
C PHE A 414 5.53 5.75 8.82
N ARG A 415 5.05 4.66 8.22
CA ARG A 415 5.88 3.72 7.44
C ARG A 415 6.43 4.34 6.17
N GLU A 416 5.65 5.16 5.47
CA GLU A 416 6.09 5.93 4.31
C GLU A 416 7.12 6.99 4.69
N LEU A 417 6.95 7.63 5.85
CA LEU A 417 7.98 8.49 6.45
C LEU A 417 9.20 7.71 6.94
N GLY A 418 9.23 6.38 6.83
CA GLY A 418 10.39 5.51 7.09
C GLY A 418 10.51 4.99 8.52
N ALA A 419 9.50 5.23 9.37
CA ALA A 419 9.46 4.68 10.73
C ALA A 419 8.93 3.24 10.72
N LYS A 420 9.31 2.47 11.75
CA LYS A 420 8.66 1.19 12.05
C LYS A 420 7.42 1.46 12.90
N THR A 421 6.31 0.78 12.61
CA THR A 421 5.12 0.77 13.48
C THR A 421 5.06 -0.56 14.23
N VAL A 422 4.80 -0.51 15.53
CA VAL A 422 4.62 -1.70 16.37
C VAL A 422 3.38 -1.56 17.24
N SER A 423 2.78 -2.70 17.56
CA SER A 423 1.66 -2.82 18.50
C SER A 423 2.22 -3.18 19.87
N LEU A 424 1.69 -2.58 20.94
CA LEU A 424 2.14 -2.78 22.32
C LEU A 424 1.01 -3.44 23.13
N PRO A 425 0.89 -4.79 23.10
CA PRO A 425 -0.23 -5.51 23.69
C PRO A 425 -0.10 -5.78 25.20
N ALA A 426 0.93 -5.23 25.84
CA ALA A 426 1.23 -5.48 27.25
C ALA A 426 1.42 -4.16 28.00
N ALA A 427 1.23 -4.22 29.32
CA ALA A 427 1.46 -3.08 30.21
C ALA A 427 2.85 -2.45 29.97
N PRO A 428 2.96 -1.12 29.94
CA PRO A 428 4.22 -0.43 29.75
C PRO A 428 5.25 -0.77 30.81
N THR A 429 6.44 -1.16 30.36
CA THR A 429 7.62 -1.40 31.20
C THR A 429 8.85 -0.77 30.56
N ALA A 430 9.90 -0.50 31.34
CA ALA A 430 11.19 -0.08 30.80
C ALA A 430 11.69 -0.99 29.66
N ALA A 431 11.50 -2.32 29.79
CA ALA A 431 11.90 -3.27 28.77
C ALA A 431 11.03 -3.19 27.50
N GLY A 432 9.71 -3.02 27.66
CA GLY A 432 8.77 -2.90 26.54
C GLY A 432 8.93 -1.60 25.75
N LEU A 433 9.32 -0.51 26.41
CA LEU A 433 9.48 0.82 25.78
C LEU A 433 10.90 1.12 25.29
N LYS A 434 11.88 0.24 25.54
CA LYS A 434 13.31 0.52 25.26
C LYS A 434 13.57 0.89 23.78
N ASP A 435 12.90 0.21 22.86
CA ASP A 435 13.07 0.37 21.40
C ASP A 435 11.96 1.22 20.77
N VAL A 436 11.09 1.79 21.60
CA VAL A 436 10.00 2.69 21.20
C VAL A 436 10.48 4.13 21.37
N ASP A 437 10.21 4.97 20.36
CA ASP A 437 10.59 6.39 20.35
C ASP A 437 9.37 7.31 20.44
N VAL A 438 8.28 6.91 19.79
CA VAL A 438 6.97 7.55 19.92
C VAL A 438 5.99 6.50 20.47
N TYR A 439 5.28 6.82 21.55
CA TYR A 439 4.25 5.96 22.13
C TYR A 439 2.90 6.68 22.09
N ILE A 440 1.92 6.06 21.45
CA ILE A 440 0.56 6.59 21.30
C ILE A 440 -0.36 5.78 22.20
N ILE A 441 -1.01 6.46 23.15
CA ILE A 441 -2.11 5.91 23.94
C ILE A 441 -3.38 6.62 23.47
N VAL A 442 -4.32 5.82 22.98
CA VAL A 442 -5.57 6.28 22.42
C VAL A 442 -6.72 5.58 23.13
N ASP A 443 -7.73 6.34 23.48
CA ASP A 443 -9.04 5.89 23.94
C ASP A 443 -9.03 4.67 24.89
N PRO A 444 -8.42 4.76 26.10
CA PRO A 444 -8.46 3.68 27.06
C PRO A 444 -9.89 3.19 27.36
N ASP A 445 -10.08 1.87 27.36
CA ASP A 445 -11.40 1.25 27.40
C ASP A 445 -12.13 1.49 28.73
N THR A 446 -13.44 1.69 28.63
CA THR A 446 -14.33 1.59 29.78
C THR A 446 -14.91 0.17 29.91
N LYS A 447 -15.62 -0.08 31.01
CA LYS A 447 -16.39 -1.33 31.18
C LYS A 447 -17.55 -1.49 30.20
N LYS A 448 -17.89 -0.44 29.44
CA LYS A 448 -18.94 -0.44 28.42
C LYS A 448 -18.45 -1.10 27.14
N GLU A 449 -17.22 -0.78 26.70
CA GLU A 449 -16.60 -1.38 25.52
C GLU A 449 -16.00 -2.75 25.84
N THR A 450 -15.24 -2.85 26.95
CA THR A 450 -14.48 -4.06 27.31
C THR A 450 -14.88 -4.54 28.72
N PRO A 451 -15.36 -5.79 28.90
CA PRO A 451 -15.84 -6.26 30.21
C PRO A 451 -14.79 -6.22 31.34
N GLU A 452 -13.53 -6.49 31.00
CA GLU A 452 -12.38 -6.48 31.90
C GLU A 452 -11.29 -5.54 31.33
N PRO A 453 -11.50 -4.22 31.41
CA PRO A 453 -10.57 -3.26 30.83
C PRO A 453 -9.30 -3.18 31.68
N HIS A 454 -8.15 -2.99 31.03
CA HIS A 454 -6.91 -2.68 31.72
C HIS A 454 -6.86 -1.19 32.03
N PHE A 455 -7.10 -0.81 33.28
CA PHE A 455 -6.95 0.59 33.68
C PHE A 455 -5.48 0.97 33.84
N ILE A 456 -5.17 2.22 33.52
CA ILE A 456 -3.83 2.78 33.70
C ILE A 456 -3.49 2.82 35.19
N ASP A 457 -2.48 2.05 35.59
CA ASP A 457 -2.04 1.89 36.97
C ASP A 457 -0.80 2.73 37.30
N ASP A 458 -0.49 2.85 38.60
CA ASP A 458 0.63 3.66 39.10
C ASP A 458 1.99 3.15 38.60
N GLN A 459 2.11 1.84 38.35
CA GLN A 459 3.34 1.24 37.82
C GLN A 459 3.56 1.70 36.38
N SER A 460 2.55 1.57 35.52
CA SER A 460 2.58 2.01 34.12
C SER A 460 2.86 3.52 34.04
N ILE A 461 2.23 4.32 34.90
CA ILE A 461 2.49 5.76 35.00
C ILE A 461 3.96 6.02 35.31
N SER A 462 4.54 5.33 36.31
CA SER A 462 5.94 5.51 36.68
C SER A 462 6.89 5.18 35.52
N GLU A 463 6.61 4.11 34.78
CA GLU A 463 7.45 3.68 33.66
C GLU A 463 7.35 4.63 32.47
N ILE A 464 6.13 5.06 32.09
CA ILE A 464 5.93 6.05 31.04
C ILE A 464 6.58 7.38 31.42
N GLU A 465 6.40 7.85 32.66
CA GLU A 465 6.99 9.12 33.14
C GLU A 465 8.52 9.10 33.04
N LYS A 466 9.17 8.02 33.48
CA LYS A 466 10.63 7.83 33.33
C LYS A 466 11.05 7.83 31.86
N TRP A 467 10.33 7.12 31.01
CA TRP A 467 10.63 7.01 29.58
C TRP A 467 10.49 8.36 28.86
N VAL A 468 9.42 9.12 29.11
CA VAL A 468 9.26 10.48 28.58
C VAL A 468 10.39 11.37 29.08
N LYS A 469 10.68 11.37 30.39
CA LYS A 469 11.77 12.17 30.97
C LYS A 469 13.13 11.89 30.30
N ALA A 470 13.35 10.65 29.85
CA ALA A 470 14.56 10.23 29.15
C ALA A 470 14.63 10.63 27.67
N GLY A 471 13.52 11.08 27.06
CA GLY A 471 13.49 11.55 25.66
C GLY A 471 12.35 10.96 24.82
N GLY A 472 11.51 10.10 25.39
CA GLY A 472 10.34 9.54 24.70
C GLY A 472 9.32 10.61 24.27
N VAL A 473 8.63 10.36 23.16
CA VAL A 473 7.55 11.20 22.64
C VAL A 473 6.21 10.52 22.91
N LEU A 474 5.39 11.08 23.80
CA LEU A 474 4.10 10.54 24.18
C LEU A 474 2.96 11.27 23.45
N VAL A 475 1.99 10.52 22.94
CA VAL A 475 0.74 11.03 22.38
C VAL A 475 -0.41 10.52 23.23
N LEU A 476 -1.25 11.43 23.70
CA LEU A 476 -2.43 11.13 24.51
C LEU A 476 -3.69 11.61 23.78
N MET A 477 -4.56 10.67 23.41
CA MET A 477 -5.84 10.96 22.76
C MET A 477 -6.97 10.38 23.62
N ALA A 478 -7.84 11.23 24.15
CA ALA A 478 -8.99 10.80 24.96
C ALA A 478 -10.28 11.19 24.26
N ASN A 479 -11.14 10.23 23.94
CA ASN A 479 -12.50 10.52 23.49
C ASN A 479 -13.32 11.16 24.64
N ASP A 480 -14.59 11.51 24.41
CA ASP A 480 -15.43 12.04 25.48
C ASP A 480 -15.62 11.07 26.67
N THR A 481 -16.08 11.59 27.80
CA THR A 481 -16.28 10.83 29.04
C THR A 481 -17.27 9.66 28.93
N ALA A 482 -18.05 9.56 27.84
CA ALA A 482 -18.98 8.46 27.63
C ALA A 482 -18.36 7.26 26.89
N ASN A 483 -17.18 7.45 26.29
CA ASN A 483 -16.50 6.46 25.46
C ASN A 483 -15.04 6.20 25.88
N CYS A 484 -14.48 7.02 26.77
CA CYS A 484 -13.09 6.91 27.24
C CYS A 484 -12.97 6.80 28.76
N GLU A 485 -12.08 5.94 29.27
CA GLU A 485 -11.73 5.90 30.69
C GLU A 485 -10.81 7.06 31.06
N ILE A 486 -11.43 8.21 31.31
CA ILE A 486 -10.73 9.44 31.66
C ILE A 486 -10.14 9.45 33.09
N PRO A 487 -10.76 8.87 34.15
CA PRO A 487 -10.25 8.98 35.51
C PRO A 487 -8.81 8.48 35.72
N HIS A 488 -8.47 7.28 35.24
CA HIS A 488 -7.10 6.75 35.35
C HIS A 488 -6.19 7.37 34.31
N PHE A 489 -6.70 7.66 33.10
CA PHE A 489 -5.92 8.33 32.08
C PHE A 489 -5.45 9.72 32.52
N ASN A 490 -6.28 10.46 33.26
CA ASN A 490 -5.90 11.74 33.86
C ASN A 490 -4.83 11.61 34.95
N LYS A 491 -4.69 10.47 35.64
CA LYS A 491 -3.57 10.25 36.57
C LYS A 491 -2.23 10.25 35.83
N LEU A 492 -2.19 9.67 34.63
CA LEU A 492 -1.04 9.74 33.74
C LEU A 492 -0.84 11.15 33.19
N ALA A 493 -1.87 11.74 32.58
CA ALA A 493 -1.79 13.05 31.94
C ALA A 493 -1.34 14.15 32.93
N ALA A 494 -1.77 14.07 34.19
CA ALA A 494 -1.41 15.02 35.24
C ALA A 494 0.09 15.09 35.52
N LYS A 495 0.86 14.01 35.26
CA LYS A 495 2.34 14.04 35.35
C LYS A 495 2.97 15.06 34.42
N PHE A 496 2.27 15.41 33.35
CA PHE A 496 2.75 16.31 32.33
C PHE A 496 2.03 17.68 32.36
N GLY A 497 1.22 17.94 33.39
CA GLY A 497 0.44 19.17 33.53
C GLY A 497 -0.82 19.20 32.66
N ILE A 498 -1.32 18.04 32.23
CA ILE A 498 -2.47 17.91 31.32
C ILE A 498 -3.62 17.24 32.06
N GLN A 499 -4.84 17.73 31.83
CA GLN A 499 -6.06 17.08 32.28
C GLN A 499 -7.13 17.16 31.19
N PHE A 500 -7.70 16.02 30.81
CA PHE A 500 -8.91 15.94 30.00
C PHE A 500 -10.13 16.29 30.86
N THR A 501 -10.91 17.27 30.42
CA THR A 501 -12.06 17.78 31.18
C THR A 501 -13.31 16.93 30.93
N ASN A 502 -14.33 17.05 31.79
CA ASN A 502 -15.61 16.39 31.57
C ASN A 502 -16.54 17.15 30.60
N LYS A 503 -16.05 18.23 29.99
CA LYS A 503 -16.80 18.99 29.00
C LYS A 503 -16.73 18.25 27.67
N ASN A 504 -17.86 18.15 26.98
CA ASN A 504 -17.93 17.65 25.62
C ASN A 504 -18.15 18.82 24.66
N ARG A 505 -17.35 18.92 23.60
CA ARG A 505 -17.46 19.92 22.55
C ARG A 505 -17.64 19.28 21.18
N ASN A 506 -18.22 20.07 20.27
CA ASN A 506 -18.43 19.66 18.89
C ASN A 506 -19.32 18.41 18.79
N MET A 507 -20.47 18.42 19.49
CA MET A 507 -21.49 17.37 19.36
C MET A 507 -22.18 17.49 18.00
N VAL A 508 -21.59 16.89 16.97
CA VAL A 508 -22.01 17.02 15.58
C VAL A 508 -23.31 16.24 15.32
N GLN A 509 -24.29 16.93 14.74
CA GLN A 509 -25.58 16.35 14.41
C GLN A 509 -25.58 15.78 12.98
N GLY A 510 -25.64 14.45 12.87
CA GLY A 510 -25.69 13.77 11.57
C GLY A 510 -24.48 14.12 10.70
N THR A 511 -24.73 14.71 9.54
CA THR A 511 -23.68 15.14 8.58
C THR A 511 -23.41 16.64 8.61
N GLN A 512 -23.77 17.35 9.69
CA GLN A 512 -23.48 18.78 9.85
C GLN A 512 -22.02 19.01 10.26
N PHE A 513 -21.08 18.59 9.40
CA PHE A 513 -19.65 18.54 9.71
C PHE A 513 -19.04 19.87 10.15
N GLU A 514 -19.59 21.00 9.70
CA GLU A 514 -19.14 22.33 10.13
C GLU A 514 -19.24 22.56 11.66
N GLN A 515 -20.07 21.81 12.37
CA GLN A 515 -20.15 21.85 13.83
C GLN A 515 -18.89 21.30 14.52
N GLY A 516 -18.07 20.52 13.80
CA GLY A 516 -16.78 19.99 14.25
C GLY A 516 -15.58 20.78 13.72
N THR A 517 -15.80 21.93 13.10
CA THR A 517 -14.72 22.71 12.48
C THR A 517 -13.78 23.31 13.53
N LEU A 518 -12.48 23.11 13.31
CA LEU A 518 -11.41 23.79 14.03
C LEU A 518 -10.41 24.36 13.03
N MET A 519 -10.05 25.63 13.23
CA MET A 519 -9.06 26.32 12.41
C MET A 519 -7.67 26.23 13.05
N ILE A 520 -6.72 25.65 12.33
CA ILE A 520 -5.32 25.60 12.72
C ILE A 520 -4.72 26.99 12.59
N THR A 521 -4.42 27.60 13.74
CA THR A 521 -3.89 28.98 13.84
C THR A 521 -2.83 29.05 14.94
N GLY A 522 -2.11 30.18 15.01
CA GLY A 522 -1.16 30.47 16.09
C GLY A 522 -0.06 29.40 16.24
N GLU A 523 0.20 28.99 17.48
CA GLU A 523 1.25 28.02 17.80
C GLU A 523 1.00 26.63 17.19
N ALA A 524 -0.25 26.26 16.89
CA ALA A 524 -0.58 24.99 16.25
C ALA A 524 0.10 24.85 14.88
N LYS A 525 0.42 25.95 14.18
CA LYS A 525 1.14 25.92 12.90
C LYS A 525 2.57 25.36 13.00
N ALA A 526 3.15 25.29 14.19
CA ALA A 526 4.43 24.62 14.39
C ALA A 526 4.33 23.09 14.29
N VAL A 527 3.15 22.53 14.56
CA VAL A 527 2.84 21.10 14.40
C VAL A 527 2.21 20.84 13.04
N PHE A 528 1.34 21.74 12.58
CA PHE A 528 0.53 21.60 11.37
C PHE A 528 0.80 22.70 10.34
N PRO A 529 2.00 22.72 9.71
CA PRO A 529 2.37 23.79 8.80
C PRO A 529 1.50 23.84 7.53
N ASN A 530 1.03 22.70 7.03
CA ASN A 530 0.29 22.59 5.77
C ASN A 530 -1.23 22.52 5.96
N THR A 531 -1.68 22.33 7.20
CA THR A 531 -3.09 22.19 7.55
C THR A 531 -3.69 23.51 8.01
N GLN A 532 -4.88 23.87 7.54
CA GLN A 532 -5.64 25.07 7.89
C GLN A 532 -6.96 24.75 8.61
N LYS A 533 -7.71 23.76 8.11
CA LYS A 533 -9.04 23.42 8.64
C LYS A 533 -9.10 21.92 8.92
N ILE A 534 -9.47 21.55 10.15
CA ILE A 534 -9.68 20.15 10.55
C ILE A 534 -11.08 19.96 11.11
N TYR A 535 -11.52 18.71 11.08
CA TYR A 535 -12.74 18.23 11.71
C TYR A 535 -12.39 17.41 12.95
N ILE A 536 -12.91 17.81 14.10
CA ILE A 536 -12.90 17.02 15.34
C ILE A 536 -14.30 17.10 15.95
N LYS A 537 -14.88 15.95 16.27
CA LYS A 537 -16.19 15.85 16.94
C LYS A 537 -16.03 15.32 18.35
N GLU A 538 -17.02 15.58 19.19
CA GLU A 538 -17.19 14.96 20.52
C GLU A 538 -15.91 14.99 21.38
N LEU A 539 -15.19 16.13 21.34
CA LEU A 539 -13.88 16.25 21.97
C LEU A 539 -13.98 16.66 23.43
N SER A 540 -13.04 16.16 24.24
CA SER A 540 -12.77 16.63 25.60
C SER A 540 -11.73 17.77 25.61
N PRO A 541 -12.10 19.02 25.95
CA PRO A 541 -11.14 20.09 26.12
C PRO A 541 -10.13 19.79 27.22
N LEU A 542 -8.96 20.42 27.14
CA LEU A 542 -7.87 20.27 28.08
C LEU A 542 -7.86 21.39 29.12
N ALA A 543 -7.60 21.03 30.37
CA ALA A 543 -7.11 21.95 31.39
C ALA A 543 -5.60 21.76 31.53
N LEU A 544 -4.84 22.85 31.43
CA LEU A 544 -3.38 22.80 31.40
C LEU A 544 -2.76 23.56 32.57
N THR A 545 -1.70 23.00 33.13
CA THR A 545 -0.82 23.65 34.10
C THR A 545 0.64 23.46 33.66
N PRO A 546 1.56 24.39 34.02
CA PRO A 546 2.96 24.22 33.67
C PRO A 546 3.50 22.85 34.13
N PRO A 547 4.28 22.14 33.29
CA PRO A 547 4.95 22.65 32.09
C PRO A 547 4.12 22.57 30.80
N ALA A 548 2.87 22.11 30.84
CA ALA A 548 2.02 22.07 29.65
C ALA A 548 1.61 23.48 29.20
N LYS A 549 1.45 23.63 27.89
CA LYS A 549 0.94 24.85 27.25
C LYS A 549 -0.03 24.52 26.13
N ALA A 550 -0.95 25.45 25.86
CA ALA A 550 -1.90 25.33 24.76
C ALA A 550 -1.19 25.50 23.42
N LEU A 551 -1.47 24.60 22.47
CA LEU A 551 -1.11 24.75 21.06
C LEU A 551 -2.25 25.37 20.26
N LEU A 552 -3.49 24.97 20.57
CA LEU A 552 -4.70 25.46 19.93
C LEU A 552 -5.77 25.72 20.99
N THR A 553 -6.34 26.91 20.96
CA THR A 553 -7.49 27.31 21.77
C THR A 553 -8.61 27.72 20.82
N ASP A 554 -9.82 27.24 21.06
CA ASP A 554 -11.02 27.63 20.33
C ASP A 554 -12.13 28.01 21.31
N GLN A 555 -12.70 29.20 21.14
CA GLN A 555 -13.78 29.75 21.99
C GLN A 555 -13.49 29.66 23.51
N GLY A 556 -12.22 29.86 23.91
CA GLY A 556 -11.78 29.83 25.30
C GLY A 556 -11.42 28.43 25.84
N ASP A 557 -11.66 27.36 25.08
CA ASP A 557 -11.28 26.00 25.44
C ASP A 557 -9.95 25.61 24.79
N VAL A 558 -9.07 24.96 25.55
CA VAL A 558 -7.84 24.40 24.98
C VAL A 558 -8.16 23.08 24.29
N ILE A 559 -7.86 23.00 23.00
CA ILE A 559 -8.15 21.84 22.17
C ILE A 559 -6.92 20.93 22.05
N LEU A 560 -5.76 21.53 21.79
CA LEU A 560 -4.49 20.84 21.64
C LEU A 560 -3.50 21.33 22.70
N GLY A 561 -2.82 20.40 23.35
CA GLY A 561 -1.83 20.67 24.39
C GLY A 561 -0.47 20.06 24.05
N ILE A 562 0.59 20.73 24.48
CA ILE A 562 1.94 20.19 24.45
C ILE A 562 2.60 20.38 25.81
N SER A 563 3.42 19.41 26.21
CA SER A 563 4.26 19.50 27.41
C SER A 563 5.68 19.08 27.10
N LYS A 564 6.66 19.81 27.63
CA LYS A 564 8.06 19.41 27.62
C LYS A 564 8.40 18.91 29.01
N TYR A 565 8.79 17.63 29.10
CA TYR A 565 9.05 16.96 30.38
C TYR A 565 10.40 16.24 30.34
N GLY A 566 11.38 16.76 31.08
CA GLY A 566 12.77 16.31 30.94
C GLY A 566 13.27 16.55 29.51
N LYS A 567 13.74 15.48 28.86
CA LYS A 567 14.14 15.51 27.44
C LYS A 567 12.99 15.20 26.48
N GLY A 568 11.87 14.68 26.97
CA GLY A 568 10.76 14.22 26.14
C GLY A 568 9.73 15.28 25.81
N THR A 569 8.76 14.85 25.02
CA THR A 569 7.65 15.68 24.55
C THR A 569 6.35 14.91 24.71
N VAL A 570 5.30 15.59 25.19
CA VAL A 570 3.94 15.04 25.24
C VAL A 570 3.04 15.90 24.38
N PHE A 571 2.27 15.28 23.48
CA PHE A 571 1.20 15.91 22.71
C PHE A 571 -0.13 15.34 23.18
N ALA A 572 -1.12 16.18 23.42
CA ALA A 572 -2.43 15.77 23.90
C ALA A 572 -3.57 16.52 23.22
N VAL A 573 -4.72 15.85 23.16
CA VAL A 573 -5.88 16.28 22.40
C VAL A 573 -7.11 15.46 22.81
N GLY A 574 -8.24 16.14 22.95
CA GLY A 574 -9.53 15.46 23.08
C GLY A 574 -10.00 14.97 21.72
N ASP A 575 -10.41 13.71 21.67
CA ASP A 575 -10.77 12.90 20.51
C ASP A 575 -9.56 12.37 19.68
N PRO A 576 -9.63 11.12 19.18
CA PRO A 576 -8.64 10.54 18.27
C PRO A 576 -8.93 10.74 16.77
N TRP A 577 -9.26 11.96 16.31
CA TRP A 577 -9.78 12.36 14.98
C TRP A 577 -9.03 11.90 13.71
N LEU A 578 -7.93 11.18 13.83
CA LEU A 578 -7.09 10.69 12.73
C LEU A 578 -7.40 9.24 12.31
N TYR A 579 -8.49 8.67 12.81
CA TYR A 579 -8.96 7.36 12.37
C TYR A 579 -9.56 7.40 10.95
N ASN A 580 -9.50 6.25 10.27
CA ASN A 580 -9.68 6.11 8.82
C ASN A 580 -10.90 6.86 8.28
N GLU A 581 -12.00 6.81 9.03
CA GLU A 581 -13.25 7.51 8.75
C GLU A 581 -13.10 8.98 8.31
N TYR A 582 -12.19 9.72 8.93
CA TYR A 582 -12.00 11.15 8.69
C TYR A 582 -10.75 11.48 7.87
N VAL A 583 -9.93 10.48 7.54
CA VAL A 583 -8.68 10.69 6.79
C VAL A 583 -8.70 10.04 5.40
N ASP A 584 -9.73 9.27 5.07
CA ASP A 584 -9.84 8.59 3.77
C ASP A 584 -10.65 9.34 2.70
N GLY A 585 -11.22 10.50 3.07
CA GLY A 585 -11.95 11.40 2.19
C GLY A 585 -13.34 10.93 1.76
N ARG A 586 -13.91 9.93 2.44
CA ARG A 586 -15.25 9.38 2.10
C ARG A 586 -16.36 9.93 2.96
N ARG A 587 -16.08 10.35 4.20
CA ARG A 587 -17.10 10.84 5.14
C ARG A 587 -17.20 12.35 5.20
N ILE A 588 -16.07 13.05 5.33
CA ILE A 588 -16.02 14.52 5.40
C ILE A 588 -15.62 15.10 4.04
N ASP A 589 -16.09 16.32 3.76
CA ASP A 589 -15.77 16.99 2.49
C ASP A 589 -14.31 17.46 2.42
N THR A 590 -13.88 17.80 1.21
CA THR A 590 -12.48 18.15 0.91
C THR A 590 -12.02 19.50 1.46
N SER A 591 -12.90 20.30 2.10
CA SER A 591 -12.48 21.49 2.82
C SER A 591 -11.77 21.16 4.12
N PHE A 592 -12.00 19.96 4.67
CA PHE A 592 -11.29 19.44 5.84
C PHE A 592 -10.02 18.72 5.43
N GLN A 593 -8.95 18.99 6.16
CA GLN A 593 -7.59 18.56 5.83
C GLN A 593 -7.05 17.54 6.84
N ASN A 594 -7.92 16.67 7.37
CA ASN A 594 -7.55 15.70 8.42
C ASN A 594 -6.44 14.74 7.98
N PHE A 595 -6.43 14.29 6.72
CA PHE A 595 -5.33 13.46 6.18
C PHE A 595 -3.99 14.21 6.24
N GLU A 596 -3.96 15.45 5.74
CA GLU A 596 -2.76 16.30 5.80
C GLU A 596 -2.36 16.61 7.25
N ALA A 597 -3.33 16.83 8.14
CA ALA A 597 -3.09 17.01 9.57
C ALA A 597 -2.42 15.78 10.19
N GLY A 598 -2.83 14.57 9.80
CA GLY A 598 -2.19 13.33 10.20
C GLY A 598 -0.74 13.23 9.70
N LYS A 599 -0.47 13.65 8.47
CA LYS A 599 0.89 13.70 7.89
C LYS A 599 1.77 14.72 8.60
N ASP A 600 1.26 15.92 8.81
CA ASP A 600 1.90 17.00 9.57
C ASP A 600 2.27 16.53 10.99
N LEU A 601 1.30 15.95 11.72
CA LEU A 601 1.51 15.44 13.07
C LEU A 601 2.53 14.30 13.09
N ALA A 602 2.44 13.32 12.19
CA ALA A 602 3.40 12.23 12.11
C ALA A 602 4.82 12.74 11.88
N GLY A 603 5.00 13.65 10.92
CA GLY A 603 6.29 14.28 10.64
C GLY A 603 6.82 15.09 11.83
N TRP A 604 5.94 15.80 12.54
CA TRP A 604 6.31 16.56 13.73
C TRP A 604 6.73 15.65 14.90
N LEU A 605 5.98 14.58 15.18
CA LEU A 605 6.27 13.61 16.24
C LEU A 605 7.64 12.97 16.03
N LEU A 606 7.92 12.52 14.80
CA LEU A 606 9.22 11.94 14.45
C LEU A 606 10.37 12.94 14.63
N LYS A 607 10.15 14.24 14.43
CA LYS A 607 11.15 15.29 14.69
C LYS A 607 11.38 15.56 16.18
N GLN A 608 10.44 15.22 17.05
CA GLN A 608 10.60 15.39 18.51
C GLN A 608 11.46 14.30 19.14
N VAL A 609 11.69 13.17 18.45
CA VAL A 609 12.51 12.07 18.97
C VAL A 609 13.95 12.54 19.17
N VAL A 610 14.39 12.52 20.43
CA VAL A 610 15.78 12.80 20.80
C VAL A 610 16.62 11.56 20.49
N LYS A 611 17.73 11.72 19.76
CA LYS A 611 18.66 10.61 19.52
C LYS A 611 19.14 10.05 20.87
N LYS A 612 18.88 8.76 21.09
CA LYS A 612 19.30 8.01 22.28
C LYS A 612 20.82 7.94 22.40
#